data_AF-A0AAU5T2C6-F1
#
_entry.id   AF-A0AAU5T2C6-F1
#
_cell.length_a   1.000
_cell.length_b   1.000
_cell.length_c   1.000
_cell.angle_alpha   90.00
_cell.angle_beta   90.00
_cell.angle_gamma   90.00
#
_symmetry.space_group_name_H-M   'P 1'
#
loop_
_entity.id
_entity.type
_entity.pdbx_description
1 polymer ?
#
loop_
_entity_poly.entity_id
_entity_poly.type
_entity_poly.pdbx_seq_one_letter_code
_entity_poly.pdbx_strand_id
1 'polypeptide(L)'
;MEAFFATIAVLLRAGTTVVAEAAFQDRLWRPGLEPLTEFADLRIIRCTTPAPTITKRITDRAHTDSHRGAHGDKTLLADMEAGIYDPDQFVPISLTAPNLLVDTSDGYAPGMEGIRRFVLHPDHEGDAG
;
A
#
# COMPACT_ATOMS: atom_id res chain seq x y z
N MET A 1 15.20 -5.33 -0.09
CA MET A 1 14.62 -4.17 -0.80
C MET A 1 15.34 -3.88 -2.11
N GLU A 2 16.67 -4.02 -2.21
CA GLU A 2 17.42 -3.78 -3.46
C GLU A 2 16.83 -4.49 -4.70
N ALA A 3 16.62 -5.81 -4.63
CA ALA A 3 16.08 -6.59 -5.75
C ALA A 3 14.69 -6.09 -6.22
N PHE A 4 13.86 -5.60 -5.31
CA PHE A 4 12.56 -5.02 -5.63
C PHE A 4 12.73 -3.75 -6.48
N PHE A 5 13.55 -2.81 -6.01
CA PHE A 5 13.80 -1.55 -6.71
C PHE A 5 14.54 -1.75 -8.04
N ALA A 6 15.48 -2.70 -8.10
CA ALA A 6 16.15 -3.06 -9.34
C ALA A 6 15.16 -3.63 -10.38
N THR A 7 14.23 -4.48 -9.95
CA THR A 7 13.22 -5.08 -10.84
C THR A 7 12.29 -4.02 -11.42
N ILE A 8 11.72 -3.15 -10.58
CA ILE A 8 10.81 -2.10 -11.06
C ILE A 8 11.55 -1.08 -11.94
N ALA A 9 12.81 -0.75 -11.63
CA ALA A 9 13.60 0.16 -12.45
C ALA A 9 13.84 -0.39 -13.87
N VAL A 10 14.10 -1.69 -14.02
CA VAL A 10 14.25 -2.33 -15.34
C VAL A 10 12.97 -2.19 -16.15
N LEU A 11 11.81 -2.49 -15.55
CA LEU A 11 10.51 -2.42 -16.22
C LEU A 11 10.15 -0.98 -16.62
N LEU A 12 10.33 -0.02 -15.71
CA LEU A 12 10.05 1.39 -15.94
C LEU A 12 10.95 1.97 -17.05
N ARG A 13 12.25 1.64 -17.05
CA ARG A 13 13.18 2.07 -18.12
C ARG A 13 12.88 1.45 -19.47
N ALA A 14 12.20 0.31 -19.51
CA ALA A 14 11.68 -0.28 -20.74
C ALA A 14 10.34 0.33 -21.21
N GLY A 15 9.83 1.36 -20.52
CA GLY A 15 8.57 2.03 -20.85
C GLY A 15 7.32 1.29 -20.39
N THR A 16 7.44 0.34 -19.45
CA THR A 16 6.30 -0.42 -18.92
C THR A 16 5.69 0.25 -17.71
N THR A 17 4.37 0.44 -17.69
CA THR A 17 3.64 0.83 -16.48
C THR A 17 3.59 -0.32 -15.48
N VAL A 18 3.94 -0.06 -14.22
CA VAL A 18 4.04 -1.07 -13.16
C VAL A 18 3.08 -0.75 -12.02
N VAL A 19 2.40 -1.76 -11.49
CA VAL A 19 1.75 -1.72 -10.17
C VAL A 19 2.65 -2.46 -9.20
N ALA A 20 3.14 -1.76 -8.18
CA ALA A 20 3.98 -2.34 -7.13
C ALA A 20 3.22 -2.27 -5.80
N GLU A 21 3.11 -3.39 -5.09
CA GLU A 21 2.30 -3.51 -3.87
C GLU A 21 3.15 -4.03 -2.70
N ALA A 22 3.05 -3.34 -1.58
CA ALA A 22 3.64 -3.68 -0.29
C ALA A 22 3.03 -2.80 0.82
N ALA A 23 3.30 -3.12 2.08
CA ALA A 23 3.07 -2.23 3.21
C ALA A 23 4.16 -1.13 3.27
N PHE A 24 4.09 -0.18 2.33
CA PHE A 24 5.08 0.89 2.15
C PHE A 24 5.10 1.90 3.32
N GLN A 25 5.90 1.64 4.35
CA GLN A 25 6.18 2.61 5.42
C GLN A 25 7.22 3.65 4.98
N ASP A 26 6.91 4.93 5.20
CA ASP A 26 7.69 6.08 4.72
C ASP A 26 9.21 5.94 4.94
N ARG A 27 9.62 5.76 6.19
CA ARG A 27 11.04 5.69 6.57
C ARG A 27 11.84 4.64 5.80
N LEU A 28 11.22 3.50 5.47
CA LEU A 28 11.90 2.38 4.84
C LEU A 28 11.89 2.45 3.32
N TRP A 29 10.81 2.98 2.75
CA TRP A 29 10.53 2.84 1.33
C TRP A 29 10.71 4.14 0.54
N ARG A 30 10.50 5.31 1.16
CA ARG A 30 10.70 6.60 0.47
C ARG A 30 12.07 6.72 -0.20
N PRO A 31 13.21 6.33 0.42
CA PRO A 31 14.52 6.47 -0.20
C PRO A 31 14.69 5.69 -1.52
N GLY A 32 13.94 4.60 -1.71
CA GLY A 32 13.97 3.84 -2.97
C GLY A 32 12.89 4.27 -3.97
N LEU A 33 11.78 4.85 -3.49
CA LEU A 33 10.70 5.36 -4.35
C LEU A 33 11.04 6.73 -4.94
N GLU A 34 11.65 7.62 -4.17
CA GLU A 34 11.96 9.00 -4.58
C GLU A 34 12.81 9.08 -5.86
N PRO A 35 13.89 8.27 -6.04
CA PRO A 35 14.68 8.30 -7.28
C PRO A 35 13.92 7.87 -8.53
N LEU A 36 12.81 7.13 -8.38
CA LEU A 36 12.00 6.72 -9.54
C LEU A 36 11.26 7.90 -10.17
N THR A 37 11.02 8.97 -9.41
CA THR A 37 10.32 10.16 -9.88
C THR A 37 11.09 10.91 -10.96
N GLU A 38 12.41 10.67 -11.10
CA GLU A 38 13.23 11.25 -12.16
C GLU A 38 12.87 10.73 -13.56
N PHE A 39 12.24 9.56 -13.67
CA PHE A 39 11.98 8.91 -14.96
C PHE A 39 10.64 8.15 -15.03
N ALA A 40 9.79 8.28 -14.02
CA ALA A 40 8.46 7.68 -13.99
C ALA A 40 7.45 8.56 -13.25
N ASP A 41 6.21 8.57 -13.73
CA ASP A 41 5.09 9.23 -13.05
C ASP A 41 4.54 8.32 -11.94
N LEU A 42 4.81 8.68 -10.69
CA LEU A 42 4.35 7.90 -9.53
C LEU A 42 2.93 8.30 -9.13
N ARG A 43 2.11 7.30 -8.78
CA ARG A 43 0.78 7.48 -8.19
C ARG A 43 0.65 6.52 -7.02
N ILE A 44 0.20 7.01 -5.87
CA ILE A 44 0.15 6.24 -4.63
C ILE A 44 -1.30 5.94 -4.29
N ILE A 45 -1.66 4.66 -4.18
CA ILE A 45 -2.95 4.23 -3.65
C ILE A 45 -2.70 3.61 -2.29
N ARG A 46 -3.31 4.18 -1.24
CA ARG A 46 -3.23 3.64 0.12
C ARG A 46 -4.56 3.01 0.48
N CYS A 47 -4.56 1.68 0.66
CA CYS A 47 -5.69 0.98 1.26
C CYS A 47 -5.66 1.14 2.78
N THR A 48 -6.80 1.48 3.38
CA THR A 48 -6.95 1.62 4.84
C THR A 48 -8.19 0.87 5.32
N THR A 49 -8.20 0.50 6.59
CA THR A 49 -9.37 0.01 7.32
C THR A 49 -9.06 0.06 8.83
N PRO A 50 -10.04 0.20 9.73
CA PRO A 50 -9.79 0.24 11.17
C PRO A 50 -9.00 -0.97 11.68
N ALA A 51 -8.15 -0.75 12.69
CA ALA A 51 -7.34 -1.81 13.30
C ALA A 51 -8.14 -3.07 13.70
N PRO A 52 -9.37 -2.99 14.27
CA PRO A 52 -10.15 -4.18 14.56
C PRO A 52 -10.46 -5.04 13.32
N THR A 53 -10.72 -4.39 12.18
CA THR A 53 -10.94 -5.07 10.90
C THR A 53 -9.65 -5.70 10.37
N ILE A 54 -8.51 -5.03 10.54
CA ILE A 54 -7.18 -5.58 10.21
C ILE A 54 -6.93 -6.87 11.02
N THR A 55 -7.05 -6.80 12.35
CA THR A 55 -6.84 -7.95 13.24
C THR A 55 -7.73 -9.11 12.85
N LYS A 56 -9.04 -8.86 12.68
CA LYS A 56 -9.99 -9.89 12.26
C LYS A 56 -9.57 -10.54 10.94
N ARG A 57 -9.22 -9.76 9.92
CA ARG A 57 -8.85 -10.28 8.60
C ARG A 57 -7.53 -11.07 8.61
N ILE A 58 -6.55 -10.67 9.42
CA ILE A 58 -5.29 -11.42 9.56
C ILE A 58 -5.58 -12.76 10.26
N THR A 59 -6.32 -12.75 11.37
CA THR A 59 -6.72 -13.96 12.09
C THR A 59 -7.48 -14.93 11.21
N ASP A 60 -8.52 -14.46 10.50
CA ASP A 60 -9.31 -15.29 9.59
C ASP A 60 -8.42 -15.94 8.51
N ARG A 61 -7.52 -15.17 7.88
CA ARG A 61 -6.59 -15.68 6.85
C ARG A 61 -5.61 -16.69 7.41
N ALA A 62 -5.04 -16.44 8.58
CA ALA A 62 -4.10 -17.36 9.24
C ALA A 62 -4.74 -18.73 9.55
N HIS A 63 -6.07 -18.76 9.74
CA HIS A 63 -6.81 -20.01 9.97
C HIS A 63 -7.31 -20.70 8.69
N THR A 64 -7.64 -19.93 7.65
CA THR A 64 -8.40 -20.45 6.50
C THR A 64 -7.58 -20.60 5.23
N ASP A 65 -6.47 -19.88 5.08
CA ASP A 65 -5.65 -19.87 3.87
C ASP A 65 -4.30 -20.56 4.13
N SER A 66 -4.15 -21.76 3.58
CA SER A 66 -2.93 -22.57 3.72
C SER A 66 -1.68 -21.89 3.17
N HIS A 67 -1.81 -20.98 2.18
CA HIS A 67 -0.66 -20.23 1.66
C HIS A 67 -0.07 -19.28 2.70
N ARG A 68 -0.87 -18.84 3.68
CA ARG A 68 -0.44 -17.96 4.77
C ARG A 68 0.53 -18.61 5.75
N GLY A 69 0.69 -19.94 5.70
CA GLY A 69 1.65 -20.65 6.55
C GLY A 69 3.11 -20.23 6.35
N ALA A 70 3.46 -19.71 5.16
CA ALA A 70 4.78 -19.16 4.88
C ALA A 70 4.91 -17.66 5.24
N HIS A 71 3.82 -17.00 5.64
CA HIS A 71 3.79 -15.61 6.03
C HIS A 71 3.90 -15.47 7.56
N GLY A 72 4.45 -14.34 8.01
CA GLY A 72 4.66 -14.03 9.43
C GLY A 72 3.39 -13.66 10.22
N ASP A 73 2.19 -14.10 9.79
CA ASP A 73 0.91 -13.66 10.36
C ASP A 73 0.80 -13.97 11.85
N LYS A 74 1.30 -15.13 12.30
CA LYS A 74 1.29 -15.52 13.72
C LYS A 74 2.15 -14.59 14.57
N THR A 75 3.34 -14.24 14.08
CA THR A 75 4.23 -13.30 14.76
C THR A 75 3.62 -11.91 14.79
N LEU A 76 3.04 -11.46 13.67
CA LEU A 76 2.36 -10.17 13.59
C LEU A 76 1.19 -10.07 14.58
N LEU A 77 0.36 -11.10 14.69
CA LEU A 77 -0.73 -11.14 15.67
C LEU A 77 -0.22 -11.10 17.11
N ALA A 78 0.86 -11.83 17.42
CA ALA A 78 1.48 -11.79 18.73
C ALA A 78 2.09 -10.42 19.06
N ASP A 79 2.73 -9.76 18.09
CA ASP A 79 3.27 -8.41 18.24
C ASP A 79 2.16 -7.38 18.47
N MET A 80 0.99 -7.55 17.84
CA MET A 80 -0.19 -6.72 18.08
C MET A 80 -0.75 -6.92 19.49
N GLU A 81 -0.88 -8.17 19.94
CA GLU A 81 -1.35 -8.49 21.29
C GLU A 81 -0.37 -7.97 22.38
N ALA A 82 0.93 -8.04 22.11
CA ALA A 82 1.97 -7.52 22.99
C ALA A 82 2.13 -5.98 22.92
N GLY A 83 1.41 -5.29 22.03
CA GLY A 83 1.54 -3.84 21.82
C GLY A 83 2.87 -3.40 21.18
N ILE A 84 3.61 -4.33 20.59
CA ILE A 84 4.86 -4.06 19.85
C ILE A 84 4.55 -3.44 18.49
N TYR A 85 3.44 -3.87 17.87
CA TYR A 85 2.95 -3.34 16.60
C TYR A 85 1.53 -2.80 16.73
N ASP A 86 1.33 -1.56 16.34
CA ASP A 86 0.02 -0.91 16.25
C ASP A 86 -0.24 -0.49 14.79
N PRO A 87 -1.25 -1.08 14.12
CA PRO A 87 -1.63 -0.69 12.76
C PRO A 87 -1.95 0.80 12.61
N ASP A 88 -2.47 1.45 13.66
CA ASP A 88 -2.84 2.86 13.62
C ASP A 88 -1.62 3.79 13.64
N GLN A 89 -0.42 3.28 14.00
CA GLN A 89 0.86 4.01 13.90
C GLN A 89 1.52 3.91 12.52
N PHE A 90 0.84 3.39 11.52
CA PHE A 90 1.38 3.31 10.15
C PHE A 90 1.65 4.72 9.59
N VAL A 91 2.91 4.97 9.20
CA VAL A 91 3.32 6.24 8.57
C VAL A 91 3.26 6.11 7.03
N PRO A 92 2.36 6.85 6.35
CA PRO A 92 2.21 6.79 4.90
C PRO A 92 3.41 7.44 4.19
N ILE A 93 3.71 6.98 2.97
CA ILE A 93 4.74 7.57 2.11
C ILE A 93 4.51 9.07 1.93
N SER A 94 5.49 9.87 2.33
CA SER A 94 5.51 11.31 2.14
C SER A 94 6.33 11.65 0.88
N LEU A 95 5.67 11.59 -0.28
CA LEU A 95 6.22 12.04 -1.57
C LEU A 95 5.27 13.04 -2.21
N THR A 96 5.82 13.98 -2.98
CA THR A 96 5.05 14.90 -3.84
C THR A 96 4.55 14.15 -5.08
N ALA A 97 3.70 13.15 -4.86
CA ALA A 97 3.06 12.36 -5.90
C ALA A 97 1.54 12.33 -5.63
N PRO A 98 0.70 12.29 -6.68
CA PRO A 98 -0.73 12.10 -6.51
C PRO A 98 -1.01 10.90 -5.61
N ASN A 99 -1.89 11.08 -4.63
CA ASN A 99 -2.24 10.05 -3.67
C ASN A 99 -3.76 9.87 -3.59
N LEU A 100 -4.20 8.62 -3.49
CA LEU A 100 -5.58 8.25 -3.27
C LEU A 100 -5.69 7.37 -2.02
N LEU A 101 -6.47 7.81 -1.05
CA LEU A 101 -6.87 6.99 0.09
C LEU A 101 -8.09 6.16 -0.28
N VAL A 102 -8.03 4.85 -0.08
CA VAL A 102 -9.13 3.90 -0.31
C VAL A 102 -9.47 3.21 0.99
N ASP A 103 -10.63 3.52 1.55
CA ASP A 103 -11.18 2.75 2.66
C ASP A 103 -11.69 1.39 2.14
N THR A 104 -11.24 0.33 2.80
CA THR A 104 -11.53 -1.07 2.46
C THR A 104 -12.33 -1.78 3.56
N SER A 105 -12.93 -1.02 4.48
CA SER A 105 -13.67 -1.56 5.62
C SER A 105 -14.92 -2.31 5.18
N ASP A 106 -15.65 -1.74 4.23
CA ASP A 106 -16.84 -2.32 3.61
C ASP A 106 -16.81 -2.04 2.09
N GLY A 107 -16.34 -3.02 1.31
CA GLY A 107 -16.05 -2.81 -0.12
C GLY A 107 -14.87 -1.88 -0.34
N TYR A 108 -14.93 -1.04 -1.39
CA TYR A 108 -13.94 -0.02 -1.69
C TYR A 108 -14.61 1.37 -1.72
N ALA A 109 -14.04 2.32 -0.98
CA ALA A 109 -14.44 3.72 -0.99
C ALA A 109 -13.20 4.62 -1.17
N PRO A 110 -13.03 5.27 -2.35
CA PRO A 110 -13.92 5.23 -3.50
C PRO A 110 -14.01 3.85 -4.15
N GLY A 111 -15.11 3.59 -4.84
CA GLY A 111 -15.31 2.34 -5.59
C GLY A 111 -14.32 2.18 -6.74
N MET A 112 -14.33 1.00 -7.37
CA MET A 112 -13.39 0.63 -8.43
C MET A 112 -13.30 1.63 -9.58
N GLU A 113 -14.41 2.28 -9.96
CA GLU A 113 -14.39 3.31 -11.02
C GLU A 113 -13.64 4.58 -10.59
N GLY A 114 -13.73 4.96 -9.31
CA GLY A 114 -12.95 6.08 -8.78
C GLY A 114 -11.44 5.76 -8.74
N ILE A 115 -11.10 4.55 -8.32
CA ILE A 115 -9.71 4.05 -8.35
C ILE A 115 -9.18 4.03 -9.80
N ARG A 116 -9.97 3.49 -10.74
CA ARG A 116 -9.63 3.46 -12.17
C ARG A 116 -9.42 4.87 -12.71
N ARG A 117 -10.30 5.82 -12.37
CA ARG A 117 -10.17 7.21 -12.79
C ARG A 117 -8.87 7.82 -12.31
N PHE A 118 -8.51 7.64 -11.05
CA PHE A 118 -7.24 8.12 -10.48
C PHE A 118 -6.02 7.52 -11.20
N VAL A 119 -6.04 6.23 -11.53
CA VAL A 119 -4.97 5.54 -12.26
C VAL A 119 -4.83 6.04 -13.71
N LEU A 120 -5.88 6.62 -14.30
CA LEU A 120 -5.83 7.19 -15.66
C LEU A 120 -5.56 8.70 -15.63
N HIS A 121 -6.16 9.43 -14.69
CA HIS A 121 -6.16 10.89 -14.57
C HIS A 121 -6.00 11.29 -13.09
N PRO A 122 -4.79 11.62 -12.64
CA PRO A 122 -4.51 11.82 -11.22
C PRO A 122 -4.81 13.26 -10.74
N ASP A 123 -5.07 14.19 -11.67
CA ASP A 123 -5.16 15.65 -11.40
C ASP A 123 -6.52 16.12 -10.86
N HIS A 124 -7.41 15.23 -10.45
CA HIS A 124 -8.69 15.65 -9.88
C HIS A 124 -8.57 15.80 -8.36
N GLU A 125 -8.21 17.00 -7.91
CA GLU A 125 -8.58 17.47 -6.58
C GLU A 125 -10.10 17.36 -6.44
N GLY A 126 -10.53 16.74 -5.34
CA GLY A 126 -11.91 16.83 -4.92
C GLY A 126 -12.22 18.29 -4.63
N ASP A 127 -13.13 18.85 -5.41
CA ASP A 127 -13.76 20.14 -5.18
C ASP A 127 -14.41 20.12 -3.79
N ALA A 128 -13.67 20.61 -2.79
CA ALA A 128 -14.18 20.84 -1.45
C ALA A 128 -14.86 22.20 -1.44
N GLY A 129 -16.14 22.20 -1.81
CA GLY A 129 -17.11 23.24 -1.46
C GLY A 129 -17.79 22.95 -0.13
#